data_AF-A0A3D1TC16-F1
#
_entry.id   AF-A0A3D1TC16-F1
#
_cell.length_a   1.000
_cell.length_b   1.000
_cell.length_c   1.000
_cell.angle_alpha   90.00
_cell.angle_beta   90.00
_cell.angle_gamma   90.00
#
_symmetry.space_group_name_H-M   'P 1'
#
loop_
_entity.id
_entity.type
_entity.pdbx_description
1 polymer ?
#
loop_
_entity_poly.entity_id
_entity_poly.type
_entity_poly.pdbx_seq_one_letter_code
_entity_poly.pdbx_strand_id
1 'polypeptide(L)' 'MDIQMLTRFFMWCTIMNFAFLMLSFLLLGIAGDFIYKLHSKWFSMQREKFNMLIYSFLGLYKILWLVLNVVPWVALRVIG' A
#
# COMPACT_ATOMS: atom_id res chain seq x y z
N MET A 1 -24.53 7.52 10.74
CA MET A 1 -23.10 7.84 10.88
C MET A 1 -22.95 9.33 10.72
N ASP A 2 -22.24 10.00 11.62
CA ASP A 2 -21.94 11.42 11.50
C ASP A 2 -20.76 11.63 10.52
N ILE A 3 -20.75 12.76 9.81
CA ILE A 3 -19.66 13.18 8.90
C ILE A 3 -18.34 13.22 9.67
N GLN A 4 -18.36 13.62 10.95
CA GLN A 4 -17.18 13.61 11.81
C GLN A 4 -16.62 12.19 12.03
N MET A 5 -17.51 11.21 12.25
CA MET A 5 -17.11 9.81 12.42
C MET A 5 -16.51 9.24 11.13
N LEU A 6 -17.16 9.50 9.99
CA LEU A 6 -16.70 9.03 8.69
C LEU A 6 -15.35 9.68 8.29
N THR A 7 -15.17 10.96 8.60
CA THR A 7 -13.89 11.67 8.41
C THR A 7 -12.77 11.03 9.22
N ARG A 8 -13.02 10.72 10.50
CA ARG A 8 -12.04 10.02 11.36
C ARG A 8 -11.74 8.61 10.86
N PHE A 9 -12.75 7.89 10.37
CA PHE A 9 -12.58 6.56 9.79
C PHE A 9 -11.63 6.61 8.59
N PHE A 10 -11.93 7.43 7.58
CA PHE A 10 -11.08 7.54 6.40
C PHE A 10 -9.69 8.13 6.69
N MET A 11 -9.56 8.96 7.74
CA MET A 11 -8.25 9.43 8.23
C MET A 11 -7.39 8.25 8.69
N TRP A 12 -7.92 7.40 9.58
CA TRP A 12 -7.19 6.24 10.09
C TRP A 12 -6.94 5.19 9.00
N CYS A 13 -7.89 4.97 8.09
CA CYS A 13 -7.67 4.12 6.93
C CYS A 13 -6.54 4.65 6.05
N THR A 14 -6.48 5.97 5.81
CA THR A 14 -5.38 6.60 5.07
C THR A 14 -4.04 6.38 5.76
N ILE A 15 -3.95 6.61 7.07
CA ILE A 15 -2.72 6.47 7.85
C ILE A 15 -2.23 5.01 7.85
N MET A 16 -3.12 4.06 8.14
CA MET A 16 -2.74 2.64 8.22
C MET A 16 -2.29 2.07 6.88
N ASN A 17 -3.03 2.35 5.80
CA ASN A 17 -2.65 1.89 4.46
C ASN A 17 -1.35 2.56 3.99
N PHE A 18 -1.13 3.84 4.30
CA PHE A 18 0.12 4.51 4.00
C PHE A 18 1.30 3.93 4.79
N ALA A 19 1.12 3.66 6.08
CA ALA A 19 2.14 3.02 6.92
C ALA A 19 2.50 1.63 6.38
N PHE A 20 1.51 0.85 5.93
CA PHE A 20 1.74 -0.44 5.29
C PHE A 20 2.53 -0.30 3.97
N LEU A 21 2.18 0.71 3.15
CA LEU A 21 2.89 1.01 1.90
C LEU A 21 4.35 1.39 2.15
N MET A 22 4.61 2.25 3.14
CA MET A 22 5.96 2.66 3.54
C MET A 22 6.75 1.50 4.14
N LEU A 23 6.14 0.68 4.99
CA LEU A 23 6.77 -0.51 5.54
C LEU A 23 7.15 -1.50 4.43
N SER A 24 6.25 -1.74 3.49
CA SER A 24 6.51 -2.61 2.33
C SER A 24 7.66 -2.08 1.49
N PHE A 25 7.69 -0.78 1.23
CA PHE A 25 8.79 -0.13 0.49
C PHE A 25 10.13 -0.28 1.22
N LEU A 26 10.17 -0.03 2.54
CA LEU A 26 11.38 -0.17 3.35
C LEU A 26 11.87 -1.62 3.41
N LEU A 27 10.96 -2.58 3.62
CA LEU A 27 11.29 -4.00 3.65
C LEU A 27 11.84 -4.48 2.31
N LEU A 28 11.26 -4.03 1.20
CA LEU A 28 11.76 -4.38 -0.13
C LEU A 28 13.07 -3.66 -0.48
N GLY A 29 13.28 -2.43 0.00
CA GLY A 29 14.53 -1.70 -0.19
C GLY A 29 15.70 -2.28 0.62
N ILE A 30 15.47 -2.67 1.87
CA ILE A 30 16.52 -3.17 2.79
C ILE A 30 16.71 -4.69 2.64
N ALA A 31 15.62 -5.44 2.54
CA ALA A 31 15.61 -6.90 2.58
C ALA A 31 15.11 -7.53 1.27
N GLY A 32 15.10 -6.79 0.15
CA GLY A 32 14.59 -7.27 -1.14
C GLY A 32 15.26 -8.56 -1.63
N ASP A 33 16.58 -8.70 -1.42
CA ASP A 33 17.31 -9.94 -1.75
C ASP A 33 16.91 -11.13 -0.87
N PHE A 34 16.66 -10.88 0.43
CA PHE A 34 16.20 -11.90 1.37
C PHE A 34 14.78 -12.36 1.02
N ILE A 35 13.88 -11.42 0.74
CA ILE A 35 12.49 -11.70 0.33
C ILE A 35 12.49 -12.49 -0.99
N TYR A 36 13.32 -12.09 -1.96
CA TYR A 36 13.47 -12.85 -3.21
C TYR A 36 13.95 -14.27 -2.96
N LYS A 37 15.00 -14.47 -2.15
CA LYS A 37 15.51 -15.81 -1.82
C LYS A 37 14.45 -16.68 -1.13
N LEU A 38 13.65 -16.09 -0.24
CA LEU A 38 12.58 -16.80 0.45
C LEU A 38 11.47 -17.22 -0.53
N HIS A 39 10.99 -16.28 -1.36
CA HIS A 39 9.96 -16.57 -2.36
C HIS A 39 10.44 -17.55 -3.43
N SER A 40 11.70 -17.45 -3.85
CA SER A 40 12.30 -18.34 -4.85
C SER A 40 12.38 -19.80 -4.40
N LYS A 41 12.31 -20.08 -3.09
CA LYS A 41 12.21 -21.45 -2.56
C LYS A 41 10.85 -22.07 -2.79
N TRP A 42 9.80 -21.25 -2.84
CA TRP A 42 8.41 -21.70 -2.99
C TRP A 42 7.94 -21.62 -4.44
N PHE A 43 8.46 -20.64 -5.20
CA PHE A 43 8.11 -20.42 -6.60
C PHE A 43 9.40 -20.18 -7.40
N SER A 44 9.67 -21.06 -8.37
CA SER A 44 10.76 -20.84 -9.33
C SER A 44 10.43 -19.66 -10.22
N MET A 45 11.02 -18.49 -9.93
CA MET A 45 10.79 -17.26 -10.68
C MET A 45 12.09 -16.49 -10.84
N GLN A 46 12.33 -15.98 -12.05
CA GLN A 46 13.46 -15.10 -12.34
C GLN A 46 13.34 -13.77 -11.60
N ARG A 47 14.49 -13.23 -11.17
CA ARG A 47 14.57 -11.98 -10.39
C ARG A 47 13.87 -10.80 -11.04
N GLU A 48 13.99 -10.67 -12.36
CA GLU A 48 13.36 -9.59 -13.11
C GLU A 48 11.83 -9.64 -13.04
N LYS A 49 11.26 -10.84 -13.19
CA LYS A 49 9.80 -11.05 -13.07
C LYS A 49 9.30 -10.77 -11.65
N PHE A 50 10.06 -11.20 -10.64
CA PHE A 50 9.73 -10.90 -9.24
C PHE A 50 9.71 -9.39 -8.98
N ASN A 51 10.77 -8.68 -9.39
CA ASN A 51 10.85 -7.23 -9.21
C ASN A 51 9.70 -6.51 -9.94
N MET A 52 9.39 -6.91 -11.17
CA MET A 52 8.29 -6.35 -11.95
C MET A 52 6.93 -6.56 -11.27
N LEU A 53 6.65 -7.77 -10.77
CA LEU A 53 5.40 -8.10 -10.10
C LEU A 53 5.23 -7.34 -8.79
N ILE A 54 6.28 -7.31 -7.96
CA ILE A 54 6.25 -6.59 -6.68
C ILE A 54 6.07 -5.09 -6.92
N TYR A 55 6.80 -4.52 -7.86
CA TYR A 55 6.66 -3.10 -8.19
C TYR A 55 5.26 -2.78 -8.73
N SER A 56 4.71 -3.62 -9.60
CA SER A 56 3.35 -3.48 -10.11
C SER A 56 2.30 -3.60 -9.01
N PHE A 57 2.48 -4.54 -8.07
CA PHE A 57 1.60 -4.71 -6.92
C PHE A 57 1.63 -3.50 -5.99
N LEU A 58 2.83 -2.99 -5.65
CA LEU A 58 2.98 -1.76 -4.87
C LEU A 58 2.36 -0.55 -5.59
N GLY A 59 2.55 -0.45 -6.90
CA GLY A 59 1.95 0.60 -7.73
C GLY A 59 0.42 0.55 -7.70
N LEU A 60 -0.17 -0.63 -7.89
CA LEU A 60 -1.61 -0.82 -7.80
C LEU A 60 -2.15 -0.50 -6.40
N TYR A 61 -1.47 -1.00 -5.37
CA TYR A 61 -1.83 -0.73 -3.98
C TYR A 61 -1.77 0.78 -3.65
N LYS A 62 -0.77 1.50 -4.18
CA LYS A 62 -0.67 2.97 -4.08
C LYS A 62 -1.88 3.68 -4.68
N ILE A 63 -2.33 3.24 -5.86
CA ILE A 63 -3.49 3.80 -6.54
C ILE A 63 -4.77 3.52 -5.75
N LEU A 64 -4.97 2.28 -5.31
CA LEU A 64 -6.13 1.90 -4.48
C LEU A 64 -6.16 2.68 -3.17
N TRP A 65 -5.00 2.86 -2.51
CA TRP A 65 -4.89 3.68 -1.31
C TRP A 65 -5.34 5.12 -1.57
N LEU A 66 -4.86 5.77 -2.64
CA LEU A 66 -5.24 7.12 -3.01
C LEU A 66 -6.75 7.24 -3.29
N VAL A 67 -7.27 6.39 -4.18
CA VAL A 67 -8.66 6.51 -4.67
C VAL A 67 -9.68 6.08 -3.62
N LEU A 68 -9.41 5.04 -2.84
CA LEU A 68 -10.38 4.49 -1.87
C LEU A 68 -10.27 5.08 -0.46
N ASN A 69 -9.15 5.74 -0.11
CA ASN A 69 -8.96 6.27 1.25
C ASN A 69 -8.73 7.77 1.25
N VAL A 70 -7.72 8.25 0.51
CA VAL A 70 -7.34 9.67 0.52
C VAL A 70 -8.41 10.53 -0.11
N VAL A 71 -8.90 10.16 -1.30
CA VAL A 71 -9.93 10.93 -2.02
C VAL A 71 -11.23 11.06 -1.20
N PRO A 72 -11.82 9.99 -0.62
CA PRO A 72 -12.98 10.11 0.24
C PRO A 72 -12.72 10.93 1.51
N TRP A 73 -11.54 10.79 2.12
CA TRP A 73 -11.18 11.62 3.28
C TRP A 73 -11.16 13.12 2.93
N VAL A 74 -10.53 13.48 1.81
CA VAL A 74 -10.48 14.87 1.34
C VAL A 74 -11.89 15.37 1.00
N ALA A 75 -12.70 14.58 0.30
CA ALA A 75 -14.07 14.95 -0.02
C ALA A 75 -14.89 15.26 1.24
N LEU A 76 -14.76 14.45 2.30
CA LEU A 76 -15.44 14.69 3.57
C LEU A 76 -14.94 15.95 4.28
N ARG A 77 -13.65 16.26 4.18
CA ARG A 77 -13.06 17.50 4.72
C ARG A 77 -13.47 18.76 3.96
N VAL A 78 -13.94 18.63 2.72
CA VAL A 78 -14.46 19.73 1.90
C VAL A 78 -15.94 19.97 2.17
N ILE A 79 -16.72 18.89 2.38
CA ILE A 79 -18.18 18.95 2.54
C ILE A 79 -18.61 19.18 4.00
N GLY A 80 -17.85 18.63 4.97
CA GLY A 80 -18.12 18.74 6.41
C GLY A 80 -17.33 19.83 7.10
#